data_AF-A0A917UNA3-F1
#
_entry.id   AF-A0A917UNA3-F1
#
_cell.length_a   1.000
_cell.length_b   1.000
_cell.length_c   1.000
_cell.angle_alpha   90.00
_cell.angle_beta   90.00
_cell.angle_gamma   90.00
#
_symmetry.space_group_name_H-M   'P 1'
#
loop_
_entity.id
_entity.type
_entity.pdbx_description
1 polymer ?
#
loop_
_entity_poly.entity_id
_entity_poly.type
_entity_poly.pdbx_seq_one_letter_code
_entity_poly.pdbx_strand_id
1 'polypeptide(L)'
;MTTTPAPGATPEREPASVPYAEAQHTARPATARLERIGRLEWPQARSVLAGTTCAWADLDGFHVAAAEQLPQHTPLSTHLWAWDQGRCLRLRIDGAHALVAALRPGQDDGEQVRVHIRPGTPWAPDDQQAGPLPTEAHALTFELLELPGPTPATFVRATTP
;
A
#
# COMPACT_ATOMS: atom_id res chain seq x y z
N MET A 1 -46.35 -20.08 -45.02
CA MET A 1 -45.02 -19.88 -44.41
C MET A 1 -45.28 -19.60 -42.94
N THR A 2 -45.12 -20.62 -42.10
CA THR A 2 -45.54 -20.61 -40.70
C THR A 2 -44.27 -20.75 -39.87
N THR A 3 -43.91 -19.71 -39.12
CA THR A 3 -42.68 -19.68 -38.33
C THR A 3 -42.96 -20.23 -36.94
N THR A 4 -42.34 -21.38 -36.62
CA THR A 4 -42.30 -21.98 -35.29
C THR A 4 -41.36 -21.17 -34.38
N PRO A 5 -41.75 -20.80 -33.14
CA PRO A 5 -40.80 -20.26 -32.16
C PRO A 5 -40.06 -21.38 -31.43
N ALA A 6 -38.75 -21.19 -31.21
CA ALA A 6 -37.91 -22.12 -30.44
C ALA A 6 -38.18 -21.99 -28.92
N PRO A 7 -38.14 -23.09 -28.14
CA PRO A 7 -38.37 -23.05 -26.70
C PRO A 7 -37.07 -22.87 -25.91
N GLY A 8 -37.14 -22.09 -24.83
CA GLY A 8 -36.34 -22.31 -23.62
C GLY A 8 -34.99 -21.60 -23.54
N ALA A 9 -35.00 -20.29 -23.32
CA ALA A 9 -33.88 -19.64 -22.63
C ALA A 9 -34.16 -19.71 -21.12
N THR A 10 -33.43 -20.58 -20.41
CA THR A 10 -33.37 -20.58 -18.95
C THR A 10 -32.73 -19.26 -18.51
N PRO A 11 -33.33 -18.46 -17.61
CA PRO A 11 -32.66 -17.27 -17.11
C PRO A 11 -31.43 -17.71 -16.31
N GLU A 12 -30.25 -17.23 -16.73
CA GLU A 12 -29.02 -17.38 -15.97
C GLU A 12 -29.26 -16.82 -14.56
N ARG A 13 -29.14 -17.69 -13.55
CA ARG A 13 -29.08 -17.27 -12.15
C ARG A 13 -27.80 -16.47 -11.98
N GLU A 14 -27.96 -15.16 -11.80
CA GLU A 14 -26.94 -14.29 -11.22
C GLU A 14 -26.38 -14.98 -9.96
N PRO A 15 -25.07 -15.29 -9.91
CA PRO A 15 -24.52 -15.94 -8.73
C PRO A 15 -24.69 -14.99 -7.55
N ALA A 16 -25.43 -15.45 -6.54
CA ALA A 16 -25.63 -14.72 -5.30
C ALA A 16 -24.28 -14.25 -4.77
N SER A 17 -24.13 -12.94 -4.63
CA SER A 17 -22.96 -12.30 -4.03
C SER A 17 -22.74 -12.93 -2.66
N VAL A 18 -21.71 -13.76 -2.54
CA VAL A 18 -21.28 -14.28 -1.24
C VAL A 18 -20.89 -13.05 -0.43
N PRO A 19 -21.54 -12.76 0.71
CA PRO A 19 -21.12 -11.64 1.54
C PRO A 19 -19.70 -11.95 1.99
N TYR A 20 -18.75 -11.13 1.52
CA TYR A 20 -17.40 -11.13 2.04
C TYR A 20 -17.54 -10.75 3.51
N ALA A 21 -17.47 -11.73 4.40
CA ALA A 21 -17.41 -11.47 5.82
C ALA A 21 -16.17 -10.61 6.03
N GLU A 22 -16.36 -9.31 6.29
CA GLU A 22 -15.30 -8.45 6.78
C GLU A 22 -14.79 -9.09 8.05
N ALA A 23 -13.69 -9.82 7.95
CA ALA A 23 -12.91 -10.19 9.10
C ALA A 23 -12.65 -8.86 9.83
N GLN A 24 -13.25 -8.73 11.02
CA GLN A 24 -13.04 -7.60 11.92
C GLN A 24 -11.58 -7.65 12.35
N HIS A 25 -10.70 -7.17 11.47
CA HIS A 25 -9.30 -6.97 11.78
C HIS A 25 -9.26 -5.91 12.87
N THR A 26 -8.61 -6.24 13.98
CA THR A 26 -8.46 -5.43 15.18
C THR A 26 -7.65 -4.18 14.88
N ALA A 27 -8.25 -3.22 14.20
CA ALA A 27 -7.63 -1.95 13.89
C ALA A 27 -7.69 -1.05 15.12
N ARG A 28 -6.53 -0.57 15.59
CA ARG A 28 -6.45 0.40 16.69
C ARG A 28 -6.55 1.82 16.14
N PRO A 29 -7.43 2.68 16.66
CA PRO A 29 -7.42 4.09 16.29
C PRO A 29 -6.16 4.76 16.84
N ALA A 30 -5.58 5.66 16.06
CA ALA A 30 -4.49 6.52 16.49
C ALA A 30 -4.61 7.91 15.84
N THR A 31 -3.95 8.89 16.46
CA THR A 31 -3.77 10.22 15.88
C THR A 31 -2.37 10.30 15.25
N ALA A 32 -2.28 10.96 14.11
CA ALA A 32 -1.03 11.21 13.42
C ALA A 32 -1.05 12.59 12.77
N ARG A 33 0.14 13.16 12.59
CA ARG A 33 0.32 14.33 11.74
C ARG A 33 0.52 13.90 10.30
N LEU A 34 -0.23 14.51 9.37
CA LEU A 34 -0.07 14.29 7.94
C LEU A 34 0.62 15.48 7.26
N GLU A 35 1.72 15.20 6.58
CA GLU A 35 2.44 16.17 5.77
C GLU A 35 2.30 15.81 4.28
N ARG A 36 1.66 16.70 3.50
CA ARG A 36 1.48 16.55 2.06
C ARG A 36 2.60 17.28 1.33
N ILE A 37 3.71 16.59 1.12
CA ILE A 37 4.92 17.14 0.49
C ILE A 37 4.65 17.51 -0.98
N GLY A 38 3.82 16.70 -1.67
CA GLY A 38 3.34 17.01 -3.01
C GLY A 38 4.09 16.26 -4.10
N ARG A 39 4.08 16.81 -5.31
CA ARG A 39 4.73 16.20 -6.49
C ARG A 39 6.21 16.58 -6.53
N LEU A 40 7.09 15.58 -6.57
CA LEU A 40 8.54 15.73 -6.66
C LEU A 40 9.09 14.96 -7.85
N GLU A 41 10.21 15.45 -8.40
CA GLU A 41 11.04 14.64 -9.30
C GLU A 41 11.69 13.49 -8.52
N TRP A 42 11.97 12.37 -9.19
CA TRP A 42 12.52 11.19 -8.52
C TRP A 42 13.79 11.44 -7.67
N PRO A 43 14.81 12.20 -8.12
CA PRO A 43 15.98 12.50 -7.28
C PRO A 43 15.63 13.26 -5.99
N GLN A 44 14.63 14.15 -6.06
CA GLN A 44 14.16 14.90 -4.90
C GLN A 44 13.38 13.98 -3.95
N ALA A 45 12.51 13.12 -4.50
CA ALA A 45 11.78 12.12 -3.72
C ALA A 45 12.74 11.17 -2.98
N ARG A 46 13.80 10.69 -3.66
CA ARG A 46 14.86 9.88 -3.01
C ARG A 46 15.55 10.61 -1.86
N SER A 47 15.76 11.91 -1.99
CA SER A 47 16.36 12.71 -0.92
C SER A 47 15.47 12.77 0.33
N VAL A 48 14.14 12.82 0.15
CA VAL A 48 13.17 12.79 1.27
C VAL A 48 13.19 11.43 2.01
N LEU A 49 13.46 10.35 1.28
CA LEU A 49 13.56 8.98 1.79
C LEU A 49 14.87 8.68 2.52
N ALA A 50 15.82 9.62 2.59
CA ALA A 50 17.09 9.38 3.26
C ALA A 50 16.89 8.88 4.71
N GLY A 51 17.60 7.82 5.09
CA GLY A 51 17.55 7.22 6.42
C GLY A 51 16.35 6.30 6.69
N THR A 52 15.54 5.98 5.69
CA THR A 52 14.39 5.07 5.84
C THR A 52 14.65 3.69 5.24
N THR A 53 13.95 2.69 5.75
CA THR A 53 13.73 1.43 5.02
C THR A 53 12.56 1.62 4.07
N CYS A 54 12.70 1.13 2.84
CA CYS A 54 11.73 1.25 1.77
C CYS A 54 11.17 -0.11 1.37
N ALA A 55 9.92 -0.15 0.95
CA ALA A 55 9.29 -1.30 0.32
C ALA A 55 8.52 -0.89 -0.95
N TRP A 56 8.68 -1.64 -2.02
CA TRP A 56 7.96 -1.42 -3.28
C TRP A 56 7.85 -2.73 -4.06
N ALA A 57 6.92 -2.79 -4.99
CA ALA A 57 6.84 -3.87 -5.97
C ALA A 57 7.06 -3.31 -7.38
N ASP A 58 7.87 -3.97 -8.19
CA ASP A 58 8.03 -3.69 -9.61
C ASP A 58 7.88 -4.98 -10.43
N LEU A 59 8.34 -4.98 -11.69
CA LEU A 59 8.23 -6.14 -12.58
C LEU A 59 9.13 -7.32 -12.16
N ASP A 60 10.11 -7.08 -11.29
CA ASP A 60 11.05 -8.11 -10.83
C ASP A 60 10.65 -8.69 -9.46
N GLY A 61 9.66 -8.08 -8.79
CA GLY A 61 9.08 -8.61 -7.58
C GLY A 61 8.88 -7.55 -6.49
N PHE A 62 8.76 -8.02 -5.25
CA PHE A 62 8.68 -7.18 -4.06
C PHE A 62 10.05 -6.98 -3.44
N HIS A 63 10.35 -5.74 -3.07
CA HIS A 63 11.64 -5.33 -2.54
C HIS A 63 11.46 -4.74 -1.16
N VAL A 64 12.40 -5.04 -0.25
CA VAL A 64 12.60 -4.31 1.01
C VAL A 64 14.08 -3.97 1.11
N ALA A 65 14.40 -2.69 1.14
CA ALA A 65 15.79 -2.24 1.11
C ALA A 65 15.97 -0.89 1.82
N ALA A 66 17.21 -0.56 2.18
CA ALA A 66 17.52 0.78 2.68
C ALA A 66 17.41 1.83 1.55
N ALA A 67 17.09 3.08 1.89
CA ALA A 67 16.87 4.13 0.89
C ALA A 67 18.05 4.38 -0.05
N GLU A 68 19.28 4.19 0.41
CA GLU A 68 20.49 4.29 -0.42
C GLU A 68 20.57 3.23 -1.52
N GLN A 69 19.86 2.10 -1.35
CA GLN A 69 19.80 1.01 -2.32
C GLN A 69 18.68 1.19 -3.35
N LEU A 70 17.87 2.25 -3.23
CA LEU A 70 16.85 2.55 -4.23
C LEU A 70 17.44 2.80 -5.62
N PRO A 71 16.73 2.40 -6.68
CA PRO A 71 17.20 2.60 -8.05
C PRO A 71 17.42 4.09 -8.36
N GLN A 72 18.47 4.35 -9.14
CA GLN A 72 18.81 5.72 -9.56
C GLN A 72 17.74 6.31 -10.50
N HIS A 73 17.11 5.46 -11.30
CA HIS A 73 15.95 5.81 -12.12
C HIS A 73 14.66 5.47 -11.38
N THR A 74 13.57 6.14 -11.75
CA THR A 74 12.27 5.90 -11.13
C THR A 74 11.86 4.43 -11.33
N PRO A 75 11.50 3.70 -10.26
CA PRO A 75 11.10 2.31 -10.39
C PRO A 75 9.80 2.20 -11.20
N LEU A 76 9.66 1.12 -11.96
CA LEU A 76 8.40 0.76 -12.63
C LEU A 76 7.42 0.17 -11.60
N SER A 77 7.00 1.01 -10.67
CA SER A 77 6.09 0.68 -9.58
C SER A 77 4.89 1.62 -9.59
N THR A 78 3.81 1.24 -8.90
CA THR A 78 2.71 2.18 -8.61
C THR A 78 2.88 2.86 -7.26
N HIS A 79 3.44 2.14 -6.27
CA HIS A 79 3.54 2.58 -4.90
C HIS A 79 4.87 2.17 -4.29
N LEU A 80 5.44 3.10 -3.53
CA LEU A 80 6.56 2.84 -2.64
C LEU A 80 6.17 3.32 -1.25
N TRP A 81 6.43 2.50 -0.26
CA TRP A 81 6.31 2.84 1.15
C TRP A 81 7.68 2.93 1.76
N ALA A 82 7.83 3.77 2.78
CA ALA A 82 9.06 3.82 3.53
C ALA A 82 8.80 4.17 4.99
N TRP A 83 9.70 3.80 5.87
CA TRP A 83 9.55 4.04 7.30
C TRP A 83 10.90 4.17 8.00
N ASP A 84 10.87 4.92 9.10
CA ASP A 84 11.89 4.97 10.14
C ASP A 84 11.20 4.94 11.52
N GLN A 85 11.93 5.26 12.59
CA GLN A 85 11.37 5.26 13.96
C GLN A 85 10.26 6.30 14.18
N GLY A 86 10.25 7.40 13.42
CA GLY A 86 9.38 8.56 13.68
C GLY A 86 8.36 8.85 12.58
N ARG A 87 8.51 8.28 11.39
CA ARG A 87 7.60 8.56 10.26
C ARG A 87 7.44 7.37 9.32
N CYS A 88 6.28 7.36 8.65
CA CYS A 88 5.99 6.51 7.49
C CYS A 88 5.80 7.43 6.28
N LEU A 89 6.38 7.09 5.14
CA LEU A 89 6.18 7.79 3.87
C LEU A 89 5.41 6.89 2.90
N ARG A 90 4.62 7.54 2.05
CA ARG A 90 3.96 6.91 0.92
C ARG A 90 4.24 7.74 -0.32
N LEU A 91 4.70 7.05 -1.34
CA LEU A 91 4.91 7.59 -2.67
C LEU A 91 3.97 6.87 -3.63
N ARG A 92 3.25 7.64 -4.45
CA ARG A 92 2.67 7.13 -5.69
C ARG A 92 3.57 7.56 -6.83
N ILE A 93 4.06 6.60 -7.60
CA ILE A 93 4.94 6.85 -8.73
C ILE A 93 4.08 7.18 -9.97
N ASP A 94 4.46 8.22 -10.70
CA ASP A 94 3.75 8.75 -11.87
C ASP A 94 4.78 9.21 -12.93
N GLY A 95 5.23 8.27 -13.76
CA GLY A 95 6.29 8.50 -14.74
C GLY A 95 7.62 8.85 -14.08
N ALA A 96 8.15 10.04 -14.36
CA ALA A 96 9.40 10.54 -13.75
C ALA A 96 9.21 11.13 -12.34
N HIS A 97 7.95 11.31 -11.90
CA HIS A 97 7.62 11.99 -10.66
C HIS A 97 7.10 11.02 -9.59
N ALA A 98 7.10 11.48 -8.34
CA ALA A 98 6.42 10.85 -7.24
C ALA A 98 5.52 11.86 -6.51
N LEU A 99 4.29 11.43 -6.18
CA LEU A 99 3.44 12.14 -5.23
C LEU A 99 3.76 11.63 -3.83
N VAL A 100 4.32 12.51 -2.99
CA VAL A 100 4.90 12.15 -1.68
C VAL A 100 4.04 12.69 -0.55
N ALA A 101 3.78 11.83 0.44
CA ALA A 101 3.21 12.21 1.72
C ALA A 101 3.98 11.52 2.86
N ALA A 102 4.03 12.17 4.02
CA ALA A 102 4.58 11.62 5.24
C ALA A 102 3.52 11.62 6.35
N LEU A 103 3.50 10.55 7.12
CA LEU A 103 2.64 10.35 8.28
C LEU A 103 3.52 10.16 9.51
N ARG A 104 3.24 10.92 10.57
CA ARG A 104 3.97 10.87 11.85
C ARG A 104 3.03 10.49 12.98
N PRO A 105 2.93 9.19 13.33
CA PRO A 105 2.03 8.72 14.38
C PRO A 105 2.46 9.26 15.75
N GLY A 106 1.50 9.68 16.58
CA GLY A 106 1.77 10.12 17.95
C GLY A 106 2.45 11.49 18.07
N GLN A 107 2.51 12.28 17.00
CA GLN A 107 2.86 13.70 17.09
C GLN A 107 1.60 14.56 17.20
N ASP A 108 1.67 15.58 18.06
CA ASP A 108 0.53 16.44 18.42
C ASP A 108 0.58 17.84 17.76
N ASP A 109 1.53 18.10 16.88
CA ASP A 109 1.70 19.38 16.19
C ASP A 109 1.16 19.36 14.75
N GLY A 110 0.60 20.49 14.27
CA GLY A 110 0.12 20.63 12.88
C GLY A 110 -1.27 20.03 12.59
N GLU A 111 -1.52 19.67 11.33
CA GLU A 111 -2.79 19.07 10.88
C GLU A 111 -2.88 17.62 11.36
N GLN A 112 -3.79 17.38 12.30
CA GLN A 112 -4.03 16.05 12.86
C GLN A 112 -5.04 15.27 12.04
N VAL A 113 -4.69 14.03 11.73
CA VAL A 113 -5.56 13.05 11.09
C VAL A 113 -5.77 11.84 11.98
N ARG A 114 -6.94 11.21 11.86
CA ARG A 114 -7.22 9.91 12.48
C ARG A 114 -6.76 8.83 11.53
N VAL A 115 -6.09 7.82 12.07
CA VAL A 115 -5.68 6.63 11.32
C VAL A 115 -6.12 5.37 12.05
N HIS A 116 -6.35 4.32 11.29
CA HIS A 116 -6.56 2.98 11.81
C HIS A 116 -5.28 2.18 11.57
N ILE A 117 -4.68 1.68 12.64
CA ILE A 117 -3.46 0.88 12.54
C ILE A 117 -3.85 -0.58 12.70
N ARG A 118 -3.54 -1.41 11.71
CA ARG A 118 -3.79 -2.85 11.76
C ARG A 118 -2.55 -3.64 11.37
N PRO A 119 -2.42 -4.90 11.84
CA PRO A 119 -1.41 -5.81 11.32
C PRO A 119 -1.54 -5.97 9.80
N GLY A 120 -0.41 -5.97 9.12
CA GLY A 120 -0.26 -6.35 7.72
C GLY A 120 0.51 -7.67 7.64
N THR A 121 0.01 -8.57 6.81
CA THR A 121 0.70 -9.81 6.47
C THR A 121 1.29 -9.64 5.07
N PRO A 122 2.56 -10.01 4.83
CA PRO A 122 3.03 -10.14 3.46
C PRO A 122 2.17 -11.18 2.70
N TRP A 123 2.23 -11.16 1.37
CA TRP A 123 1.60 -12.21 0.57
C TRP A 123 2.13 -13.59 1.00
N ALA A 124 1.28 -14.61 0.86
CA ALA A 124 1.67 -15.98 1.17
C ALA A 124 2.86 -16.40 0.28
N PRO A 125 3.74 -17.31 0.72
CA PRO A 125 4.91 -17.71 -0.08
C PRO A 125 4.58 -18.28 -1.48
N ASP A 126 3.37 -18.79 -1.65
CA ASP A 126 2.83 -19.34 -2.90
C ASP A 126 2.03 -18.30 -3.72
N ASP A 127 1.82 -17.09 -3.20
CA ASP A 127 1.13 -16.01 -3.89
C ASP A 127 2.10 -15.18 -4.73
N GLN A 128 1.91 -15.21 -6.04
CA GLN A 128 2.79 -14.55 -7.03
C GLN A 128 2.24 -13.21 -7.55
N GLN A 129 1.23 -12.62 -6.90
CA GLN A 129 0.62 -11.36 -7.35
C GLN A 129 1.60 -10.19 -7.46
N ALA A 130 2.65 -10.19 -6.63
CA ALA A 130 3.70 -9.16 -6.62
C ALA A 130 5.08 -9.74 -6.96
N GLY A 131 5.11 -10.89 -7.67
CA GLY A 131 6.33 -11.68 -7.85
C GLY A 131 6.79 -12.39 -6.58
N PRO A 132 7.92 -13.11 -6.61
CA PRO A 132 8.45 -13.79 -5.43
C PRO A 132 8.86 -12.77 -4.36
N LEU A 133 8.42 -12.98 -3.12
CA LEU A 133 8.91 -12.21 -1.98
C LEU A 133 10.27 -12.75 -1.54
N PRO A 134 11.23 -11.86 -1.22
CA PRO A 134 12.48 -12.30 -0.64
C PRO A 134 12.26 -12.80 0.80
N THR A 135 13.11 -13.72 1.27
CA THR A 135 12.94 -14.37 2.57
C THR A 135 12.91 -13.36 3.72
N GLU A 136 13.70 -12.29 3.63
CA GLU A 136 13.69 -11.19 4.59
C GLU A 136 12.34 -10.51 4.72
N ALA A 137 11.53 -10.42 3.66
CA ALA A 137 10.21 -9.81 3.72
C ALA A 137 9.24 -10.67 4.54
N HIS A 138 9.39 -12.00 4.52
CA HIS A 138 8.60 -12.91 5.35
C HIS A 138 9.00 -12.89 6.83
N ALA A 139 10.21 -12.41 7.15
CA ALA A 139 10.66 -12.25 8.54
C ALA A 139 10.12 -10.97 9.20
N LEU A 140 9.53 -10.06 8.42
CA LEU A 140 8.99 -8.80 8.92
C LEU A 140 7.50 -8.96 9.28
N THR A 141 7.12 -8.34 10.39
CA THR A 141 5.71 -8.02 10.66
C THR A 141 5.45 -6.63 10.11
N PHE A 142 4.32 -6.43 9.43
CA PHE A 142 3.95 -5.10 8.94
C PHE A 142 2.82 -4.52 9.77
N GLU A 143 2.79 -3.19 9.86
CA GLU A 143 1.62 -2.42 10.25
C GLU A 143 1.15 -1.58 9.07
N LEU A 144 -0.16 -1.58 8.85
CA LEU A 144 -0.85 -0.75 7.88
C LEU A 144 -1.50 0.39 8.63
N LEU A 145 -1.08 1.62 8.34
CA LEU A 145 -1.63 2.84 8.90
C LEU A 145 -2.56 3.45 7.86
N GLU A 146 -3.84 3.16 8.02
CA GLU A 146 -4.90 3.49 7.08
C GLU A 146 -5.52 4.84 7.45
N LEU A 147 -5.37 5.81 6.55
CA LEU A 147 -6.06 7.09 6.60
C LEU A 147 -7.42 6.92 5.92
N PRO A 148 -8.54 6.90 6.67
CA PRO A 148 -9.88 6.85 6.10
C PRO A 148 -10.30 8.21 5.53
N GLY A 149 -11.39 8.23 4.76
CA GLY A 149 -12.02 9.44 4.26
C GLY A 149 -12.16 9.47 2.73
N PRO A 150 -12.44 10.65 2.14
CA PRO A 150 -12.73 10.78 0.70
C PRO A 150 -11.51 10.51 -0.19
N THR A 151 -10.30 10.60 0.37
CA THR A 151 -9.04 10.29 -0.30
C THR A 151 -8.26 9.31 0.56
N PRO A 152 -8.66 8.02 0.60
CA PRO A 152 -8.05 7.06 1.48
C PRO A 152 -6.59 6.81 1.08
N ALA A 153 -5.73 6.59 2.07
CA ALA A 153 -4.33 6.27 1.85
C ALA A 153 -3.82 5.30 2.90
N THR A 154 -3.00 4.33 2.48
CA THR A 154 -2.37 3.38 3.39
C THR A 154 -0.87 3.60 3.42
N PHE A 155 -0.36 3.94 4.59
CA PHE A 155 1.07 3.94 4.89
C PHE A 155 1.45 2.58 5.46
N VAL A 156 2.69 2.17 5.26
CA VAL A 156 3.19 0.87 5.71
C VAL A 156 4.49 1.08 6.47
N ARG A 157 4.65 0.35 7.56
CA ARG A 157 5.95 0.16 8.22
C ARG A 157 6.14 -1.29 8.58
N ALA A 158 7.39 -1.75 8.60
CA ALA A 158 7.73 -2.98 9.29
C ALA A 158 7.95 -2.70 10.78
N THR A 159 7.55 -3.65 11.61
CA THR A 159 7.88 -3.72 13.02
C THR A 159 8.74 -4.95 13.24
N THR A 160 9.79 -4.80 14.04
CA THR A 160 10.50 -5.95 14.57
C THR A 160 9.60 -6.62 15.62
N PRO A 161 9.47 -7.97 15.63
CA PRO A 161 8.77 -8.67 16.69
C PRO A 161 9.39 -8.44 18.08
#